data_AF-A0A5J6Q2J8-F1
#
_entry.id   AF-A0A5J6Q2J8-F1
#
_cell.length_a   1.000
_cell.length_b   1.000
_cell.length_c   1.000
_cell.angle_alpha   90.00
_cell.angle_beta   90.00
_cell.angle_gamma   90.00
#
_symmetry.space_group_name_H-M   'P 1'
#
loop_
_entity.id
_entity.type
_entity.pdbx_description
1 polymer ?
#
loop_
_entity_poly.entity_id
_entity_poly.type
_entity_poly.pdbx_seq_one_letter_code
_entity_poly.pdbx_strand_id
1 'polypeptide(L)'
;MTGPSCFVKLTEAIADRGSLLVAGLDPNPEMLGSWSRREGVASASFLAVARRWIKSVIEATADHVCAYKPTLGFYQALGPIGLDLLREVRELVPLEIPLILDAKHGDLNSSSALARHWFEDLLVDAVTLTPLAGQDIAAPFLLYPGKAVVMSCHSSNPGARVLQHHPDDSQPLYLRIVRESQLWATPEQLMLEVGTTDPALLATVRREAPSRVMVLRSLWAVEERLREMVEAGLSDAGDGLLLPLPQNLLVEEHLGERAAALKAEIGAMREGHQPPSAQCDLWLPREREEPEGLDALLVDLHDIGCLLFGDHVQASGAVFSHYIDLRQIISDPNLFHRVLHAYAHAMQGLRFDRVAGIPYGSLPTATGLSLQLHTPLIYPRKEVKAHGARRLIEGDFQEGDRVLLVDDILISGGSLLDGIAKLESSGLEVEDVVVFLDHGSGGRQRVEAAGYRVHVVSSLPHLAGVLQAAGRLSADQASLLTHQDRLSPA
;
A
#
# COMPACT_ATOMS: atom_id res chain seq x y z
N MET A 1 -16.92 19.57 -8.70
CA MET A 1 -16.17 18.92 -7.59
C MET A 1 -16.70 17.51 -7.52
N THR A 2 -15.86 16.52 -7.81
CA THR A 2 -16.19 15.09 -7.63
C THR A 2 -16.39 14.85 -6.14
N GLY A 3 -17.51 14.23 -5.74
CA GLY A 3 -17.78 13.87 -4.34
C GLY A 3 -16.75 12.90 -3.77
N PRO A 4 -16.82 12.56 -2.47
CA PRO A 4 -15.93 11.58 -1.85
C PRO A 4 -16.02 10.23 -2.57
N SER A 5 -14.92 9.48 -2.61
CA SER A 5 -14.91 8.13 -3.19
C SER A 5 -15.78 7.16 -2.39
N CYS A 6 -16.23 6.08 -3.01
CA CYS A 6 -16.99 4.99 -2.38
C CYS A 6 -16.31 4.49 -1.11
N PHE A 7 -14.98 4.31 -1.14
CA PHE A 7 -14.23 3.82 0.02
C PHE A 7 -14.07 4.87 1.12
N VAL A 8 -13.85 6.15 0.78
CA VAL A 8 -13.84 7.23 1.79
C VAL A 8 -15.19 7.28 2.50
N LYS A 9 -16.26 7.29 1.70
CA LYS A 9 -17.65 7.30 2.19
C LYS A 9 -17.98 6.07 3.05
N LEU A 10 -17.50 4.88 2.66
CA LEU A 10 -17.66 3.65 3.43
C LEU A 10 -16.89 3.71 4.75
N THR A 11 -15.63 4.13 4.74
CA THR A 11 -14.80 4.22 5.95
C THR A 11 -15.35 5.26 6.92
N GLU A 12 -15.79 6.41 6.43
CA GLU A 12 -16.50 7.43 7.23
C GLU A 12 -17.79 6.85 7.82
N ALA A 13 -18.62 6.17 7.02
CA ALA A 13 -19.85 5.56 7.50
C ALA A 13 -19.61 4.46 8.56
N ILE A 14 -18.55 3.66 8.41
CA ILE A 14 -18.12 2.66 9.42
C ILE A 14 -17.70 3.36 10.72
N ALA A 15 -16.89 4.41 10.62
CA ALA A 15 -16.37 5.15 11.77
C ALA A 15 -17.47 5.88 12.54
N ASP A 16 -18.27 6.69 11.84
CA ASP A 16 -19.32 7.52 12.43
C ASP A 16 -20.39 6.68 13.14
N ARG A 17 -20.72 5.52 12.60
CA ARG A 17 -21.79 4.65 13.12
C ARG A 17 -21.26 3.55 14.03
N GLY A 18 -19.94 3.31 14.03
CA GLY A 18 -19.31 2.17 14.68
C GLY A 18 -19.85 0.84 14.16
N SER A 19 -20.09 0.72 12.86
CA SER A 19 -20.84 -0.42 12.28
C SER A 19 -20.15 -1.05 11.08
N LEU A 20 -20.29 -2.37 10.95
CA LEU A 20 -19.95 -3.14 9.76
C LEU A 20 -21.20 -3.64 9.02
N LEU A 21 -22.39 -3.21 9.44
CA LEU A 21 -23.65 -3.73 8.94
C LEU A 21 -24.04 -3.12 7.60
N VAL A 22 -24.64 -3.92 6.73
CA VAL A 22 -25.19 -3.51 5.43
C VAL A 22 -26.66 -3.91 5.37
N ALA A 23 -27.55 -2.98 5.03
CA ALA A 23 -28.97 -3.29 4.88
C ALA A 23 -29.32 -3.62 3.42
N GLY A 24 -29.93 -4.77 3.19
CA GLY A 24 -30.53 -5.12 1.90
C GLY A 24 -31.85 -4.38 1.70
N LEU A 25 -32.05 -3.78 0.53
CA LEU A 25 -33.31 -3.11 0.16
C LEU A 25 -33.99 -3.92 -0.93
N ASP A 26 -34.47 -5.10 -0.56
CA ASP A 26 -34.99 -6.11 -1.47
C ASP A 26 -36.50 -6.31 -1.26
N PRO A 27 -37.39 -5.72 -2.09
CA PRO A 27 -38.83 -5.84 -1.92
C PRO A 27 -39.33 -7.24 -2.33
N ASN A 28 -39.06 -8.23 -1.48
CA ASN A 28 -39.46 -9.62 -1.70
C ASN A 28 -40.96 -9.81 -1.39
N PRO A 29 -41.79 -10.28 -2.35
CA PRO A 29 -43.22 -10.50 -2.14
C PRO A 29 -43.58 -11.39 -0.94
N GLU A 30 -42.80 -12.44 -0.68
CA GLU A 30 -43.08 -13.39 0.40
C GLU A 30 -42.87 -12.72 1.77
N MET A 31 -41.76 -11.98 1.92
CA MET A 31 -41.43 -11.25 3.15
C MET A 31 -42.41 -10.09 3.40
N LEU A 32 -42.72 -9.31 2.36
CA LEU A 32 -43.61 -8.15 2.49
C LEU A 32 -45.06 -8.53 2.78
N GLY A 33 -45.47 -9.76 2.47
CA GLY A 33 -46.80 -10.26 2.80
C GLY A 33 -47.07 -10.29 4.30
N SER A 34 -46.09 -10.70 5.12
CA SER A 34 -46.25 -10.74 6.58
C SER A 34 -46.13 -9.33 7.21
N TRP A 35 -45.22 -8.52 6.68
CA TRP A 35 -45.00 -7.14 7.12
C TRP A 35 -46.23 -6.25 6.85
N SER A 36 -46.79 -6.29 5.64
CA SER A 36 -47.93 -5.45 5.24
C SER A 36 -49.21 -5.72 6.04
N ARG A 37 -49.45 -6.98 6.43
CA ARG A 37 -50.57 -7.36 7.31
C ARG A 37 -50.44 -6.73 8.69
N ARG A 38 -49.22 -6.68 9.22
CA ARG A 38 -48.92 -6.13 10.55
C ARG A 38 -49.03 -4.60 10.56
N GLU A 39 -48.49 -3.97 9.54
CA GLU A 39 -48.50 -2.51 9.35
C GLU A 39 -49.86 -1.94 8.93
N GLY A 40 -50.89 -2.79 8.78
CA GLY A 40 -52.24 -2.38 8.39
C GLY A 40 -52.35 -1.88 6.94
N VAL A 41 -51.42 -2.26 6.06
CA VAL A 41 -51.36 -1.83 4.65
C VAL A 41 -51.58 -2.97 3.65
N ALA A 42 -52.12 -4.11 4.10
CA ALA A 42 -52.35 -5.28 3.24
C ALA A 42 -53.29 -5.03 2.05
N SER A 43 -54.14 -3.99 2.11
CA SER A 43 -55.04 -3.61 1.01
C SER A 43 -54.40 -2.69 -0.04
N ALA A 44 -53.17 -2.20 0.20
CA ALA A 44 -52.45 -1.33 -0.73
C ALA A 44 -51.84 -2.14 -1.90
N SER A 45 -51.48 -1.46 -2.99
CA SER A 45 -50.75 -2.10 -4.08
C SER A 45 -49.36 -2.56 -3.62
N PHE A 46 -48.83 -3.61 -4.24
CA PHE A 46 -47.50 -4.13 -3.90
C PHE A 46 -46.41 -3.04 -3.98
N LEU A 47 -46.46 -2.18 -4.99
CA LEU A 47 -45.53 -1.06 -5.14
C LEU A 47 -45.60 -0.09 -3.95
N ALA A 48 -46.81 0.23 -3.47
CA ALA A 48 -46.97 1.12 -2.31
C ALA A 48 -46.44 0.47 -1.02
N VAL A 49 -46.66 -0.85 -0.86
CA VAL A 49 -46.10 -1.62 0.26
C VAL A 49 -44.57 -1.63 0.19
N ALA A 50 -43.99 -1.94 -0.98
CA ALA A 50 -42.55 -1.97 -1.20
C ALA A 50 -41.89 -0.61 -0.90
N ARG A 51 -42.46 0.48 -1.42
CA ARG A 51 -41.99 1.85 -1.15
C ARG A 51 -42.02 2.18 0.34
N ARG A 52 -43.14 1.87 1.02
CA ARG A 52 -43.28 2.14 2.46
C ARG A 52 -42.28 1.31 3.28
N TRP A 53 -42.07 0.05 2.90
CA TRP A 53 -41.11 -0.82 3.56
C TRP A 53 -39.67 -0.32 3.38
N ILE A 54 -39.25 0.01 2.15
CA ILE A 54 -37.91 0.57 1.87
C ILE A 54 -37.66 1.81 2.74
N LYS A 55 -38.62 2.74 2.76
CA LYS A 55 -38.53 3.95 3.58
C LYS A 55 -38.39 3.61 5.07
N SER A 56 -39.24 2.70 5.57
CA SER A 56 -39.21 2.27 6.97
C SER A 56 -37.90 1.59 7.37
N VAL A 57 -37.32 0.79 6.48
CA VAL A 57 -36.02 0.14 6.72
C VAL A 57 -34.93 1.20 6.80
N ILE A 58 -34.88 2.15 5.86
CA ILE A 58 -33.88 3.21 5.86
C ILE A 58 -33.98 4.05 7.13
N GLU A 59 -35.18 4.54 7.46
CA GLU A 59 -35.42 5.36 8.66
C GLU A 59 -35.02 4.64 9.96
N ALA A 60 -35.29 3.34 10.06
CA ALA A 60 -34.97 2.56 11.26
C ALA A 60 -33.49 2.15 11.37
N THR A 61 -32.72 2.18 10.27
CA THR A 61 -31.36 1.58 10.22
C THR A 61 -30.25 2.55 9.87
N ALA A 62 -30.55 3.79 9.46
CA ALA A 62 -29.56 4.75 8.99
C ALA A 62 -28.43 5.02 10.00
N ASP A 63 -28.70 4.97 11.31
CA ASP A 63 -27.71 5.15 12.38
C ASP A 63 -26.94 3.86 12.75
N HIS A 64 -27.24 2.76 12.04
CA HIS A 64 -26.80 1.41 12.40
C HIS A 64 -26.11 0.68 11.25
N VAL A 65 -26.23 1.14 10.00
CA VAL A 65 -25.58 0.51 8.84
C VAL A 65 -24.57 1.42 8.16
N CYS A 66 -23.51 0.82 7.63
CA CYS A 66 -22.46 1.51 6.89
C CYS A 66 -22.66 1.48 5.37
N ALA A 67 -23.64 0.72 4.86
CA ALA A 67 -24.03 0.75 3.45
C ALA A 67 -25.46 0.23 3.26
N TYR A 68 -26.08 0.60 2.14
CA TYR A 68 -27.30 -0.03 1.64
C TYR A 68 -27.03 -0.79 0.35
N LYS A 69 -27.66 -1.95 0.19
CA LYS A 69 -27.45 -2.84 -0.95
C LYS A 69 -28.76 -3.32 -1.60
N PRO A 70 -29.38 -2.56 -2.51
CA PRO A 70 -30.52 -3.04 -3.30
C PRO A 70 -30.08 -4.10 -4.32
N THR A 71 -30.82 -5.20 -4.41
CA THR A 71 -30.61 -6.25 -5.42
C THR A 71 -31.44 -5.96 -6.66
N LEU A 72 -30.77 -5.70 -7.79
CA LEU A 72 -31.39 -5.21 -9.03
C LEU A 72 -32.54 -6.09 -9.53
N GLY A 73 -32.43 -7.41 -9.37
CA GLY A 73 -33.42 -8.38 -9.84
C GLY A 73 -34.84 -8.16 -9.26
N PHE A 74 -34.96 -7.75 -7.99
CA PHE A 74 -36.28 -7.49 -7.39
C PHE A 74 -36.98 -6.27 -8.03
N TYR A 75 -36.20 -5.26 -8.41
CA TYR A 75 -36.72 -4.07 -9.07
C TYR A 75 -37.05 -4.37 -10.54
N GLN A 76 -36.19 -5.10 -11.25
CA GLN A 76 -36.45 -5.52 -12.63
C GLN A 76 -37.73 -6.37 -12.76
N ALA A 77 -38.01 -7.24 -11.79
CA ALA A 77 -39.20 -8.07 -11.78
C ALA A 77 -40.52 -7.27 -11.74
N LEU A 78 -40.48 -6.00 -11.31
CA LEU A 78 -41.64 -5.09 -11.32
C LEU A 78 -41.78 -4.31 -12.63
N GLY A 79 -40.89 -4.50 -13.60
CA GLY A 79 -40.89 -3.79 -14.87
C GLY A 79 -40.47 -2.31 -14.73
N PRO A 80 -40.94 -1.41 -15.62
CA PRO A 80 -40.51 0.00 -15.62
C PRO A 80 -40.72 0.72 -14.29
N ILE A 81 -41.84 0.48 -13.63
CA ILE A 81 -42.16 1.06 -12.31
C ILE A 81 -41.20 0.61 -11.21
N GLY A 82 -40.56 -0.55 -11.36
CA GLY A 82 -39.55 -1.03 -10.42
C GLY A 82 -38.23 -0.30 -10.59
N LEU A 83 -37.86 0.07 -11.82
CA LEU A 83 -36.69 0.91 -12.06
C LEU A 83 -36.91 2.33 -11.53
N ASP A 84 -38.13 2.86 -11.63
CA ASP A 84 -38.50 4.12 -10.97
C ASP A 84 -38.38 3.99 -9.44
N LEU A 85 -38.86 2.89 -8.85
CA LEU A 85 -38.67 2.62 -7.42
C LEU A 85 -37.18 2.55 -7.03
N LEU A 86 -36.32 1.97 -7.87
CA LEU A 86 -34.88 1.94 -7.62
C LEU A 86 -34.25 3.35 -7.63
N ARG A 87 -34.77 4.25 -8.46
CA ARG A 87 -34.37 5.68 -8.43
C ARG A 87 -34.83 6.34 -7.14
N GLU A 88 -36.06 6.08 -6.69
CA GLU A 88 -36.54 6.56 -5.39
C GLU A 88 -35.69 6.04 -4.23
N VAL A 89 -35.19 4.79 -4.29
CA VAL A 89 -34.25 4.25 -3.29
C VAL A 89 -32.99 5.12 -3.19
N ARG A 90 -32.43 5.55 -4.34
CA ARG A 90 -31.28 6.46 -4.32
C ARG A 90 -31.62 7.77 -3.62
N GLU A 91 -32.79 8.34 -3.87
CA GLU A 91 -33.23 9.60 -3.24
C GLU A 91 -33.45 9.46 -1.73
N LEU A 92 -33.90 8.28 -1.27
CA LEU A 92 -34.16 7.99 0.14
C LEU A 92 -32.90 7.67 0.94
N VAL A 93 -31.90 7.02 0.33
CA VAL A 93 -30.66 6.63 1.03
C VAL A 93 -29.77 7.87 1.25
N PRO A 94 -29.38 8.19 2.51
CA PRO A 94 -28.55 9.35 2.83
C PRO A 94 -27.28 9.45 1.96
N LEU A 95 -26.90 10.68 1.61
CA LEU A 95 -25.79 10.92 0.66
C LEU A 95 -24.43 10.50 1.19
N GLU A 96 -24.29 10.37 2.50
CA GLU A 96 -23.11 9.92 3.25
C GLU A 96 -23.04 8.40 3.43
N ILE A 97 -24.13 7.65 3.17
CA ILE A 97 -24.13 6.17 3.25
C ILE A 97 -23.96 5.59 1.84
N PRO A 98 -22.93 4.76 1.58
CA PRO A 98 -22.71 4.15 0.28
C PRO A 98 -23.92 3.33 -0.19
N LEU A 99 -24.28 3.50 -1.47
CA LEU A 99 -25.27 2.66 -2.15
C LEU A 99 -24.56 1.65 -3.06
N ILE A 100 -24.64 0.37 -2.73
CA ILE A 100 -24.03 -0.73 -3.47
C ILE A 100 -25.11 -1.44 -4.28
N LEU A 101 -25.13 -1.30 -5.60
CA LEU A 101 -26.10 -2.00 -6.43
C LEU A 101 -25.67 -3.46 -6.63
N ASP A 102 -26.46 -4.39 -6.13
CA ASP A 102 -26.22 -5.81 -6.36
C ASP A 102 -26.85 -6.25 -7.69
N ALA A 103 -26.08 -6.07 -8.76
CA ALA A 103 -26.45 -6.35 -10.15
C ALA A 103 -25.95 -7.71 -10.67
N LYS A 104 -24.85 -8.24 -10.11
CA LYS A 104 -24.13 -9.46 -10.55
C LYS A 104 -23.83 -9.46 -12.05
N HIS A 105 -23.53 -8.29 -12.59
CA HIS A 105 -23.38 -8.07 -14.03
C HIS A 105 -22.22 -8.91 -14.61
N GLY A 106 -22.43 -9.49 -15.79
CA GLY A 106 -21.52 -10.45 -16.40
C GLY A 106 -21.51 -10.45 -17.92
N ASP A 107 -21.96 -9.36 -18.56
CA ASP A 107 -21.97 -9.21 -20.02
C ASP A 107 -21.01 -8.10 -20.48
N LEU A 108 -20.05 -8.47 -21.34
CA LEU A 108 -19.03 -7.56 -21.87
C LEU A 108 -19.63 -6.44 -22.73
N ASN A 109 -20.68 -6.74 -23.50
CA ASN A 109 -21.20 -5.81 -24.50
C ASN A 109 -21.92 -4.61 -23.87
N SER A 110 -22.60 -4.83 -22.75
CA SER A 110 -23.38 -3.80 -22.08
C SER A 110 -22.65 -3.10 -20.92
N SER A 111 -21.46 -3.57 -20.51
CA SER A 111 -20.72 -3.03 -19.36
C SER A 111 -20.53 -1.51 -19.40
N SER A 112 -20.07 -0.94 -20.52
CA SER A 112 -19.82 0.52 -20.61
C SER A 112 -21.12 1.34 -20.48
N ALA A 113 -22.21 0.86 -21.08
CA ALA A 113 -23.51 1.54 -21.01
C ALA A 113 -24.11 1.45 -19.60
N LEU A 114 -24.00 0.28 -18.96
CA LEU A 114 -24.49 0.07 -17.60
C LEU A 114 -23.65 0.81 -16.56
N ALA A 115 -22.31 0.82 -16.70
CA ALA A 115 -21.43 1.59 -15.84
C ALA A 115 -21.81 3.08 -15.85
N ARG A 116 -22.02 3.63 -17.05
CA ARG A 116 -22.50 5.01 -17.20
C ARG A 116 -23.84 5.22 -16.49
N HIS A 117 -24.83 4.38 -16.81
CA HIS A 117 -26.16 4.54 -16.24
C HIS A 117 -26.17 4.42 -14.71
N TRP A 118 -25.50 3.42 -14.16
CA TRP A 118 -25.51 3.18 -12.72
C TRP A 118 -24.69 4.21 -11.94
N PHE A 119 -23.54 4.64 -12.46
CA PHE A 119 -22.68 5.60 -11.74
C PHE A 119 -23.02 7.07 -11.99
N GLU A 120 -23.49 7.44 -13.18
CA GLU A 120 -23.82 8.83 -13.53
C GLU A 120 -25.31 9.15 -13.30
N ASP A 121 -26.22 8.26 -13.71
CA ASP A 121 -27.67 8.54 -13.61
C ASP A 121 -28.25 8.08 -12.26
N LEU A 122 -27.99 6.83 -11.87
CA LEU A 122 -28.48 6.27 -10.61
C LEU A 122 -27.59 6.64 -9.41
N LEU A 123 -26.39 7.17 -9.66
CA LEU A 123 -25.44 7.64 -8.65
C LEU A 123 -25.11 6.59 -7.57
N VAL A 124 -25.04 5.31 -7.94
CA VAL A 124 -24.58 4.25 -7.02
C VAL A 124 -23.08 4.39 -6.78
N ASP A 125 -22.59 3.91 -5.65
CA ASP A 125 -21.18 4.03 -5.25
C ASP A 125 -20.37 2.79 -5.63
N ALA A 126 -21.01 1.62 -5.63
CA ALA A 126 -20.41 0.39 -6.10
C ALA A 126 -21.43 -0.53 -6.81
N VAL A 127 -20.93 -1.47 -7.61
CA VAL A 127 -21.75 -2.47 -8.31
C VAL A 127 -21.16 -3.87 -8.17
N THR A 128 -22.01 -4.90 -8.03
CA THR A 128 -21.55 -6.30 -8.03
C THR A 128 -21.39 -6.84 -9.45
N LEU A 129 -20.28 -7.52 -9.73
CA LEU A 129 -20.00 -8.18 -11.03
C LEU A 129 -19.70 -9.67 -10.85
N THR A 130 -19.90 -10.43 -11.91
CA THR A 130 -19.55 -11.85 -12.02
C THR A 130 -18.21 -11.99 -12.75
N PRO A 131 -17.18 -12.61 -12.16
CA PRO A 131 -15.80 -12.55 -12.64
C PRO A 131 -15.46 -13.51 -13.78
N LEU A 132 -16.42 -14.31 -14.26
CA LEU A 132 -16.16 -15.41 -15.21
C LEU A 132 -15.57 -14.93 -16.55
N ALA A 133 -15.92 -13.71 -16.98
CA ALA A 133 -15.41 -13.11 -18.21
C ALA A 133 -14.01 -12.45 -18.05
N GLY A 134 -13.36 -12.58 -16.89
CA GLY A 134 -12.04 -12.01 -16.62
C GLY A 134 -12.07 -10.49 -16.39
N GLN A 135 -10.89 -9.87 -16.39
CA GLN A 135 -10.73 -8.44 -16.08
C GLN A 135 -11.57 -7.50 -16.98
N ASP A 136 -11.82 -7.92 -18.23
CA ASP A 136 -12.58 -7.14 -19.21
C ASP A 136 -14.01 -6.82 -18.73
N ILE A 137 -14.60 -7.63 -17.83
CA ILE A 137 -15.90 -7.30 -17.25
C ILE A 137 -15.84 -6.09 -16.32
N ALA A 138 -14.73 -5.94 -15.58
CA ALA A 138 -14.55 -4.92 -14.57
C ALA A 138 -14.00 -3.61 -15.15
N ALA A 139 -13.18 -3.69 -16.20
CA ALA A 139 -12.48 -2.54 -16.77
C ALA A 139 -13.41 -1.33 -17.06
N PRO A 140 -14.60 -1.48 -17.66
CA PRO A 140 -15.49 -0.33 -17.91
C PRO A 140 -15.98 0.36 -16.64
N PHE A 141 -16.15 -0.38 -15.55
CA PHE A 141 -16.60 0.16 -14.26
C PHE A 141 -15.45 0.84 -13.51
N LEU A 142 -14.23 0.30 -13.65
CA LEU A 142 -13.03 0.82 -12.98
C LEU A 142 -12.53 2.16 -13.55
N LEU A 143 -12.99 2.54 -14.75
CA LEU A 143 -12.72 3.86 -15.35
C LEU A 143 -13.36 5.03 -14.59
N TYR A 144 -14.31 4.76 -13.68
CA TYR A 144 -15.00 5.80 -12.91
C TYR A 144 -14.27 6.08 -11.60
N PRO A 145 -13.53 7.20 -11.49
CA PRO A 145 -12.76 7.51 -10.30
C PRO A 145 -13.69 7.68 -9.09
N GLY A 146 -13.30 7.09 -7.97
CA GLY A 146 -14.07 7.12 -6.74
C GLY A 146 -15.30 6.19 -6.74
N LYS A 147 -15.53 5.39 -7.78
CA LYS A 147 -16.49 4.27 -7.76
C LYS A 147 -15.77 2.95 -7.52
N ALA A 148 -16.52 1.95 -7.07
CA ALA A 148 -15.98 0.62 -6.78
C ALA A 148 -16.77 -0.50 -7.45
N VAL A 149 -16.14 -1.66 -7.53
CA VAL A 149 -16.78 -2.91 -7.94
C VAL A 149 -16.71 -3.93 -6.81
N VAL A 150 -17.66 -4.84 -6.78
CA VAL A 150 -17.71 -5.95 -5.80
C VAL A 150 -17.72 -7.27 -6.58
N MET A 151 -16.63 -8.04 -6.50
CA MET A 151 -16.52 -9.28 -7.26
C MET A 151 -17.18 -10.44 -6.53
N SER A 152 -18.14 -11.10 -7.17
CA SER A 152 -18.75 -12.33 -6.64
C SER A 152 -17.76 -13.48 -6.71
N CYS A 153 -17.15 -13.84 -5.59
CA CYS A 153 -16.12 -14.87 -5.51
C CYS A 153 -16.67 -16.27 -5.19
N HIS A 154 -17.58 -16.36 -4.22
CA HIS A 154 -18.09 -17.63 -3.71
C HIS A 154 -19.58 -17.53 -3.39
N SER A 155 -20.33 -18.64 -3.52
CA SER A 155 -21.74 -18.70 -3.13
C SER A 155 -22.06 -19.99 -2.39
N SER A 156 -22.86 -19.87 -1.33
CA SER A 156 -23.18 -20.98 -0.41
C SER A 156 -24.20 -21.98 -0.95
N ASN A 157 -24.77 -21.77 -2.13
CA ASN A 157 -25.79 -22.67 -2.66
C ASN A 157 -25.17 -24.00 -3.11
N PRO A 158 -25.78 -25.16 -2.77
CA PRO A 158 -25.21 -26.48 -3.05
C PRO A 158 -24.84 -26.71 -4.53
N GLY A 159 -25.64 -26.18 -5.46
CA GLY A 159 -25.40 -26.31 -6.90
C GLY A 159 -24.16 -25.58 -7.40
N ALA A 160 -23.63 -24.60 -6.66
CA ALA A 160 -22.42 -23.88 -7.06
C ALA A 160 -21.14 -24.68 -6.81
N ARG A 161 -21.19 -25.65 -5.87
CA ARG A 161 -20.02 -26.42 -5.44
C ARG A 161 -19.29 -27.09 -6.61
N VAL A 162 -20.04 -27.64 -7.57
CA VAL A 162 -19.49 -28.33 -8.74
C VAL A 162 -18.58 -27.43 -9.60
N LEU A 163 -18.86 -26.12 -9.65
CA LEU A 163 -18.04 -25.16 -10.38
C LEU A 163 -16.97 -24.54 -9.49
N GLN A 164 -17.36 -24.12 -8.28
CA GLN A 164 -16.49 -23.35 -7.38
C GLN A 164 -15.34 -24.17 -6.81
N HIS A 165 -15.49 -25.49 -6.71
CA HIS A 165 -14.47 -26.42 -6.23
C HIS A 165 -13.83 -27.25 -7.35
N HIS A 166 -14.03 -26.86 -8.62
CA HIS A 166 -13.31 -27.48 -9.73
C HIS A 166 -11.86 -26.93 -9.81
N PRO A 167 -10.85 -27.75 -10.13
CA PRO A 167 -10.93 -29.20 -10.37
C PRO A 167 -11.09 -30.06 -9.11
N ASP A 168 -10.59 -29.58 -7.96
CA ASP A 168 -10.73 -30.23 -6.65
C ASP A 168 -10.61 -29.21 -5.50
N ASP A 169 -10.86 -29.67 -4.27
CA ASP A 169 -10.83 -28.85 -3.05
C ASP A 169 -9.44 -28.26 -2.71
N SER A 170 -8.34 -28.76 -3.31
CA SER A 170 -7.00 -28.23 -3.08
C SER A 170 -6.71 -26.98 -3.93
N GLN A 171 -7.35 -26.85 -5.09
CA GLN A 171 -7.22 -25.72 -6.00
C GLN A 171 -8.59 -25.23 -6.50
N PRO A 172 -9.50 -24.81 -5.60
CA PRO A 172 -10.85 -24.48 -6.00
C PRO A 172 -10.89 -23.19 -6.82
N LEU A 173 -11.73 -23.17 -7.86
CA LEU A 173 -11.96 -22.02 -8.74
C LEU A 173 -12.27 -20.73 -7.97
N TYR A 174 -13.01 -20.78 -6.86
CA TYR A 174 -13.33 -19.56 -6.09
C TYR A 174 -12.08 -18.88 -5.53
N LEU A 175 -11.05 -19.63 -5.09
CA LEU A 175 -9.79 -19.04 -4.63
C LEU A 175 -8.97 -18.49 -5.80
N ARG A 176 -9.05 -19.13 -6.97
CA ARG A 176 -8.44 -18.57 -8.19
C ARG A 176 -9.08 -17.23 -8.55
N ILE A 177 -10.40 -17.13 -8.46
CA ILE A 177 -11.14 -15.87 -8.66
C ILE A 177 -10.69 -14.81 -7.63
N VAL A 178 -10.56 -15.18 -6.35
CA VAL A 178 -10.07 -14.26 -5.30
C VAL A 178 -8.67 -13.74 -5.64
N ARG A 179 -7.72 -14.62 -5.98
CA ARG A 179 -6.34 -14.21 -6.33
C ARG A 179 -6.29 -13.32 -7.58
N GLU A 180 -7.02 -13.70 -8.62
CA GLU A 180 -7.01 -13.01 -9.91
C GLU A 180 -7.67 -11.64 -9.82
N SER A 181 -8.84 -11.54 -9.19
CA SER A 181 -9.59 -10.27 -9.09
C SER A 181 -8.85 -9.19 -8.31
N GLN A 182 -7.97 -9.57 -7.39
CA GLN A 182 -7.12 -8.62 -6.66
C GLN A 182 -6.13 -7.87 -7.56
N LEU A 183 -5.81 -8.39 -8.74
CA LEU A 183 -4.90 -7.74 -9.68
C LEU A 183 -5.62 -6.72 -10.58
N TRP A 184 -6.95 -6.70 -10.58
CA TRP A 184 -7.73 -5.92 -11.54
C TRP A 184 -7.86 -4.44 -11.17
N ALA A 185 -7.76 -4.10 -9.88
CA ALA A 185 -7.94 -2.74 -9.37
C ALA A 185 -7.22 -2.55 -8.02
N THR A 186 -7.09 -1.29 -7.59
CA THR A 186 -6.52 -0.96 -6.27
C THR A 186 -7.42 -1.46 -5.13
N PRO A 187 -6.90 -1.57 -3.88
CA PRO A 187 -7.70 -1.89 -2.71
C PRO A 187 -8.95 -1.01 -2.54
N GLU A 188 -8.89 0.24 -2.99
CA GLU A 188 -9.94 1.26 -2.85
C GLU A 188 -10.97 1.28 -4.00
N GLN A 189 -10.89 0.35 -4.94
CA GLN A 189 -11.85 0.24 -6.05
C GLN A 189 -12.45 -1.15 -6.22
N LEU A 190 -11.99 -2.17 -5.48
CA LEU A 190 -12.51 -3.53 -5.60
C LEU A 190 -12.64 -4.23 -4.25
N MET A 191 -13.86 -4.67 -3.97
CA MET A 191 -14.27 -5.51 -2.84
C MET A 191 -14.56 -6.94 -3.31
N LEU A 192 -14.61 -7.89 -2.38
CA LEU A 192 -14.91 -9.30 -2.67
C LEU A 192 -16.23 -9.71 -2.00
N GLU A 193 -17.22 -10.13 -2.77
CA GLU A 193 -18.45 -10.75 -2.23
C GLU A 193 -18.21 -12.25 -1.99
N VAL A 194 -18.42 -12.68 -0.74
CA VAL A 194 -18.21 -14.07 -0.29
C VAL A 194 -19.51 -14.56 0.35
N GLY A 195 -20.27 -15.39 -0.37
CA GLY A 195 -21.42 -16.08 0.17
C GLY A 195 -21.01 -17.36 0.87
N THR A 196 -20.85 -17.36 2.19
CA THR A 196 -20.52 -18.56 2.97
C THR A 196 -21.16 -18.52 4.36
N THR A 197 -21.42 -19.71 4.92
CA THR A 197 -21.76 -19.91 6.35
C THR A 197 -20.68 -20.72 7.06
N ASP A 198 -19.54 -20.95 6.39
CA ASP A 198 -18.38 -21.66 6.89
C ASP A 198 -17.23 -20.66 7.18
N PRO A 199 -16.90 -20.43 8.47
CA PRO A 199 -15.76 -19.64 8.91
C PRO A 199 -14.43 -20.15 8.37
N ALA A 200 -14.24 -21.46 8.18
CA ALA A 200 -12.97 -21.98 7.68
C ALA A 200 -12.73 -21.56 6.22
N LEU A 201 -13.78 -21.59 5.40
CA LEU A 201 -13.75 -21.06 4.04
C LEU A 201 -13.49 -19.54 4.05
N LEU A 202 -14.21 -18.80 4.90
CA LEU A 202 -14.03 -17.35 5.00
C LEU A 202 -12.60 -16.97 5.41
N ALA A 203 -12.04 -17.64 6.43
CA ALA A 203 -10.66 -17.46 6.88
C ALA A 203 -9.65 -17.78 5.76
N THR A 204 -9.95 -18.76 4.90
CA THR A 204 -9.12 -19.07 3.74
C THR A 204 -9.16 -17.94 2.72
N VAL A 205 -10.34 -17.38 2.44
CA VAL A 205 -10.46 -16.20 1.56
C VAL A 205 -9.74 -14.99 2.17
N ARG A 206 -9.87 -14.74 3.48
CA ARG A 206 -9.16 -13.67 4.21
C ARG A 206 -7.65 -13.79 4.07
N ARG A 207 -7.09 -15.00 4.23
CA ARG A 207 -5.64 -15.24 4.05
C ARG A 207 -5.15 -14.94 2.63
N GLU A 208 -5.96 -15.23 1.63
CA GLU A 208 -5.64 -14.99 0.21
C GLU A 208 -5.82 -13.52 -0.19
N ALA A 209 -6.61 -12.76 0.57
CA ALA A 209 -6.92 -11.36 0.29
C ALA A 209 -6.91 -10.51 1.58
N PRO A 210 -5.75 -10.35 2.25
CA PRO A 210 -5.66 -9.79 3.61
C PRO A 210 -6.16 -8.34 3.69
N SER A 211 -5.85 -7.52 2.68
CA SER A 211 -6.18 -6.09 2.64
C SER A 211 -7.52 -5.76 1.97
N ARG A 212 -8.26 -6.76 1.46
CA ARG A 212 -9.50 -6.51 0.71
C ARG A 212 -10.70 -6.39 1.64
N VAL A 213 -11.59 -5.45 1.34
CA VAL A 213 -12.92 -5.42 1.95
C VAL A 213 -13.74 -6.60 1.42
N MET A 214 -14.30 -7.39 2.34
CA MET A 214 -15.15 -8.54 2.05
C MET A 214 -16.60 -8.21 2.37
N VAL A 215 -17.51 -8.58 1.48
CA VAL A 215 -18.95 -8.42 1.66
C VAL A 215 -19.56 -9.80 1.81
N LEU A 216 -20.09 -10.11 2.99
CA LEU A 216 -20.83 -11.35 3.16
C LEU A 216 -22.20 -11.25 2.53
N ARG A 217 -22.64 -12.31 1.86
CA ARG A 217 -23.95 -12.32 1.19
C ARG A 217 -25.11 -12.52 2.17
N SER A 218 -24.90 -13.28 3.24
CA SER A 218 -25.95 -13.57 4.20
C SER A 218 -25.45 -14.09 5.54
N LEU A 219 -26.24 -13.86 6.59
CA LEU A 219 -26.06 -14.42 7.94
C LEU A 219 -27.12 -15.49 8.30
N TRP A 220 -27.69 -16.20 7.31
CA TRP A 220 -28.69 -17.24 7.56
C TRP A 220 -28.15 -18.37 8.44
N ALA A 221 -28.84 -18.67 9.55
CA ALA A 221 -28.43 -19.68 10.53
C ALA A 221 -27.06 -19.41 11.20
N VAL A 222 -26.59 -18.15 11.17
CA VAL A 222 -25.28 -17.73 11.71
C VAL A 222 -25.38 -17.16 13.12
N GLU A 223 -26.56 -17.04 13.75
CA GLU A 223 -26.62 -16.54 15.14
C GLU A 223 -25.73 -17.35 16.09
N GLU A 224 -25.59 -18.67 15.88
CA GLU A 224 -24.69 -19.52 16.68
C GLU A 224 -23.21 -19.41 16.28
N ARG A 225 -22.90 -18.92 15.08
CA ARG A 225 -21.54 -18.86 14.51
C ARG A 225 -21.07 -17.45 14.17
N LEU A 226 -21.80 -16.43 14.59
CA LEU A 226 -21.54 -15.03 14.24
C LEU A 226 -20.14 -14.63 14.69
N ARG A 227 -19.76 -15.01 15.91
CA ARG A 227 -18.41 -14.80 16.43
C ARG A 227 -17.34 -15.40 15.51
N GLU A 228 -17.46 -16.69 15.18
CA GLU A 228 -16.49 -17.38 14.31
C GLU A 228 -16.41 -16.73 12.93
N MET A 229 -17.54 -16.31 12.36
CA MET A 229 -17.60 -15.65 11.06
C MET A 229 -16.96 -14.25 11.07
N VAL A 230 -17.21 -13.48 12.13
CA VAL A 230 -16.59 -12.16 12.32
C VAL A 230 -15.08 -12.34 12.48
N GLU A 231 -14.64 -13.21 13.39
CA GLU A 231 -13.21 -13.48 13.63
C GLU A 231 -12.48 -13.99 12.38
N ALA A 232 -13.11 -14.88 11.59
CA ALA A 232 -12.54 -15.39 10.34
C ALA A 232 -12.50 -14.34 9.22
N GLY A 233 -13.44 -13.39 9.25
CA GLY A 233 -13.66 -12.43 8.18
C GLY A 233 -12.96 -11.08 8.39
N LEU A 234 -12.65 -10.67 9.62
CA LEU A 234 -11.97 -9.40 9.89
C LEU A 234 -10.54 -9.41 9.32
N SER A 235 -10.06 -8.23 8.94
CA SER A 235 -8.65 -7.98 8.69
C SER A 235 -7.88 -7.95 10.02
N ASP A 236 -6.55 -7.97 9.95
CA ASP A 236 -5.70 -7.78 11.13
C ASP A 236 -6.01 -6.45 11.84
N ALA A 237 -6.46 -5.43 11.12
CA ALA A 237 -6.84 -4.13 11.68
C ALA A 237 -8.23 -4.12 12.36
N GLY A 238 -8.94 -5.25 12.42
CA GLY A 238 -10.29 -5.33 12.97
C GLY A 238 -11.36 -4.64 12.10
N ASP A 239 -11.09 -4.52 10.80
CA ASP A 239 -11.98 -3.95 9.78
C ASP A 239 -12.11 -4.86 8.55
N GLY A 240 -12.48 -4.31 7.39
CA GLY A 240 -12.42 -5.03 6.12
C GLY A 240 -13.51 -6.09 5.91
N LEU A 241 -14.52 -6.16 6.77
CA LEU A 241 -15.65 -7.09 6.66
C LEU A 241 -16.97 -6.31 6.69
N LEU A 242 -17.86 -6.56 5.73
CA LEU A 242 -19.22 -6.04 5.69
C LEU A 242 -20.22 -7.19 5.88
N LEU A 243 -21.13 -7.00 6.83
CA LEU A 243 -22.07 -8.00 7.32
C LEU A 243 -23.50 -7.60 6.96
N PRO A 244 -24.25 -8.41 6.20
CA PRO A 244 -25.63 -8.05 5.85
C PRO A 244 -26.54 -8.21 7.07
N LEU A 245 -27.48 -7.29 7.26
CA LEU A 245 -28.58 -7.53 8.19
C LEU A 245 -29.34 -8.80 7.78
N PRO A 246 -29.70 -9.68 8.73
CA PRO A 246 -30.54 -10.84 8.44
C PRO A 246 -31.85 -10.41 7.77
N GLN A 247 -32.25 -11.10 6.70
CA GLN A 247 -33.44 -10.69 5.95
C GLN A 247 -34.72 -10.74 6.80
N ASN A 248 -34.87 -11.72 7.69
CA ASN A 248 -36.02 -11.81 8.60
C ASN A 248 -36.13 -10.57 9.51
N LEU A 249 -34.99 -10.04 9.97
CA LEU A 249 -34.94 -8.88 10.86
C LEU A 249 -35.50 -7.62 10.17
N LEU A 250 -35.38 -7.50 8.85
CA LEU A 250 -35.91 -6.36 8.07
C LEU A 250 -37.45 -6.27 8.03
N VAL A 251 -38.15 -7.29 8.50
CA VAL A 251 -39.62 -7.31 8.62
C VAL A 251 -40.10 -7.53 10.05
N GLU A 252 -39.21 -7.52 11.03
CA GLU A 252 -39.52 -7.63 12.46
C GLU A 252 -39.92 -6.27 13.07
N GLU A 253 -40.60 -6.30 14.21
CA GLU A 253 -40.83 -5.09 15.01
C GLU A 253 -39.51 -4.63 15.65
N HIS A 254 -39.42 -3.35 16.04
CA HIS A 254 -38.24 -2.79 16.68
C HIS A 254 -36.94 -2.97 15.87
N LEU A 255 -37.03 -2.93 14.54
CA LEU A 255 -35.89 -3.08 13.62
C LEU A 255 -34.66 -2.25 14.04
N GLY A 256 -34.86 -0.98 14.41
CA GLY A 256 -33.77 -0.12 14.88
C GLY A 256 -33.07 -0.66 16.13
N GLU A 257 -33.82 -1.05 17.15
CA GLU A 257 -33.27 -1.63 18.39
C GLU A 257 -32.53 -2.95 18.12
N ARG A 258 -33.08 -3.80 17.24
CA ARG A 258 -32.46 -5.08 16.86
C ARG A 258 -31.18 -4.89 16.05
N ALA A 259 -31.17 -3.93 15.11
CA ALA A 259 -29.97 -3.55 14.37
C ALA A 259 -28.90 -2.94 15.30
N ALA A 260 -29.30 -2.12 16.28
CA ALA A 260 -28.41 -1.57 17.29
C ALA A 260 -27.80 -2.65 18.19
N ALA A 261 -28.59 -3.65 18.58
CA ALA A 261 -28.12 -4.80 19.37
C ALA A 261 -27.08 -5.63 18.60
N LEU A 262 -27.36 -5.96 17.33
CA LEU A 262 -26.42 -6.69 16.47
C LEU A 262 -25.14 -5.87 16.21
N LYS A 263 -25.28 -4.56 16.03
CA LYS A 263 -24.13 -3.63 15.92
C LYS A 263 -23.25 -3.69 17.16
N ALA A 264 -23.85 -3.63 18.36
CA ALA A 264 -23.12 -3.69 19.62
C ALA A 264 -22.43 -5.04 19.82
N GLU A 265 -23.09 -6.14 19.46
CA GLU A 265 -22.52 -7.49 19.52
C GLU A 265 -21.28 -7.62 18.61
N ILE A 266 -21.37 -7.17 17.36
CA ILE A 266 -20.24 -7.13 16.42
C ILE A 266 -19.14 -6.19 16.94
N GLY A 267 -19.51 -5.04 17.49
CA GLY A 267 -18.58 -4.08 18.09
C GLY A 267 -17.74 -4.72 19.21
N ALA A 268 -18.38 -5.44 20.12
CA ALA A 268 -17.69 -6.16 21.19
C ALA A 268 -16.73 -7.25 20.66
N MET A 269 -17.11 -7.93 19.56
CA MET A 269 -16.22 -8.89 18.89
C MET A 269 -15.00 -8.22 18.27
N ARG A 270 -15.16 -7.01 17.69
CA ARG A 270 -14.06 -6.22 17.12
C ARG A 270 -13.11 -5.70 18.20
N GLU A 271 -13.64 -5.26 19.35
CA GLU A 271 -12.81 -4.84 20.49
C GLU A 271 -12.01 -6.00 21.09
N GLY A 272 -12.60 -7.20 21.11
CA GLY A 272 -11.92 -8.44 21.51
C GLY A 272 -10.96 -8.99 20.46
N HIS A 273 -11.11 -8.57 19.20
CA HIS A 273 -10.17 -8.85 18.12
C HIS A 273 -8.94 -7.96 18.32
N GLN A 274 -8.05 -8.40 19.21
CA GLN A 274 -6.70 -7.86 19.23
C GLN A 274 -6.09 -8.17 17.87
N PRO A 275 -5.71 -7.16 17.04
CA PRO A 275 -4.73 -7.38 15.99
C PRO A 275 -3.63 -8.27 16.55
N PRO A 276 -3.11 -9.29 15.82
CA PRO A 276 -1.81 -9.86 16.19
C PRO A 276 -0.91 -8.67 16.36
N SER A 277 -0.50 -8.41 17.61
CA SER A 277 -0.20 -7.07 18.11
C SER A 277 0.19 -6.14 16.98
N ALA A 278 -0.63 -5.14 16.68
CA ALA A 278 -0.10 -3.95 16.07
C ALA A 278 0.81 -3.29 17.13
N GLN A 279 1.91 -3.97 17.49
CA GLN A 279 3.19 -3.44 17.11
C GLN A 279 2.98 -2.84 15.71
N CYS A 280 2.59 -1.57 15.72
CA CYS A 280 3.51 -0.65 15.12
C CYS A 280 4.88 -1.08 15.64
N ASP A 281 5.50 -2.01 14.91
CA ASP A 281 6.91 -1.93 14.67
C ASP A 281 7.06 -0.55 14.03
N LEU A 282 7.01 0.50 14.87
CA LEU A 282 8.08 1.48 14.86
C LEU A 282 9.28 0.67 14.42
N TRP A 283 9.90 1.05 13.30
CA TRP A 283 11.13 0.43 12.84
C TRP A 283 12.17 0.67 13.94
N LEU A 284 12.00 -0.06 15.02
CA LEU A 284 12.81 -0.12 16.20
C LEU A 284 13.99 -0.92 15.68
N PRO A 285 15.21 -0.40 15.85
CA PRO A 285 16.40 -1.16 15.51
C PRO A 285 16.24 -2.56 16.09
N ARG A 286 16.46 -3.60 15.27
CA ARG A 286 16.60 -4.96 15.81
C ARG A 286 17.66 -4.89 16.92
N GLU A 287 17.43 -5.62 18.02
CA GLU A 287 18.32 -5.59 19.19
C GLU A 287 19.78 -5.60 18.75
N ARG A 288 20.59 -4.68 19.29
CA ARG A 288 21.99 -4.45 18.90
C ARG A 288 22.75 -5.77 18.77
N GLU A 289 22.87 -6.27 17.54
CA GLU A 289 23.99 -7.13 17.20
C GLU A 289 25.24 -6.26 17.33
N GLU A 290 26.22 -6.71 18.11
CA GLU A 290 27.51 -6.02 18.15
C GLU A 290 27.99 -5.85 16.71
N PRO A 291 28.48 -4.67 16.31
CA PRO A 291 28.89 -4.46 14.93
C PRO A 291 29.97 -5.49 14.58
N GLU A 292 29.57 -6.52 13.85
CA GLU A 292 30.48 -7.40 13.15
C GLU A 292 31.35 -6.47 12.30
N GLY A 293 32.67 -6.53 12.50
CA GLY A 293 33.62 -5.51 12.05
C GLY A 293 33.53 -5.18 10.55
N LEU A 294 34.30 -4.19 10.10
CA LEU A 294 34.25 -3.67 8.73
C LEU A 294 34.18 -4.77 7.64
N ASP A 295 34.92 -5.86 7.80
CA ASP A 295 34.91 -6.98 6.85
C ASP A 295 33.53 -7.64 6.69
N ALA A 296 32.79 -7.85 7.78
CA ALA A 296 31.43 -8.40 7.72
C ALA A 296 30.47 -7.43 7.01
N LEU A 297 30.60 -6.12 7.28
CA LEU A 297 29.82 -5.09 6.59
C LEU A 297 30.07 -5.12 5.07
N LEU A 298 31.31 -5.32 4.63
CA LEU A 298 31.65 -5.40 3.21
C LEU A 298 31.01 -6.64 2.54
N VAL A 299 30.91 -7.76 3.24
CA VAL A 299 30.19 -8.96 2.77
C VAL A 299 28.70 -8.68 2.63
N ASP A 300 28.08 -8.05 3.63
CA ASP A 300 26.64 -7.75 3.58
C ASP A 300 26.29 -6.76 2.46
N LEU A 301 27.14 -5.76 2.22
CA LEU A 301 26.98 -4.84 1.10
C LEU A 301 27.03 -5.56 -0.25
N HIS A 302 27.90 -6.57 -0.40
CA HIS A 302 27.91 -7.40 -1.61
C HIS A 302 26.61 -8.20 -1.75
N ASP A 303 26.13 -8.81 -0.67
CA ASP A 303 24.97 -9.71 -0.69
C ASP A 303 23.65 -8.97 -1.02
N ILE A 304 23.57 -7.67 -0.74
CA ILE A 304 22.45 -6.81 -1.19
C ILE A 304 22.63 -6.24 -2.60
N GLY A 305 23.69 -6.62 -3.31
CA GLY A 305 23.91 -6.21 -4.71
C GLY A 305 24.54 -4.82 -4.88
N CYS A 306 25.25 -4.29 -3.88
CA CYS A 306 26.00 -3.03 -4.06
C CYS A 306 27.21 -3.19 -4.97
N LEU A 307 27.64 -4.41 -5.30
CA LEU A 307 28.69 -4.70 -6.28
C LEU A 307 28.12 -5.56 -7.41
N LEU A 308 28.17 -5.05 -8.63
CA LEU A 308 27.72 -5.73 -9.84
C LEU A 308 28.91 -5.97 -10.78
N PHE A 309 28.90 -7.10 -11.49
CA PHE A 309 29.88 -7.43 -12.53
C PHE A 309 29.24 -7.38 -13.92
N GLY A 310 29.98 -6.89 -14.90
CA GLY A 310 29.55 -6.69 -16.28
C GLY A 310 30.20 -5.46 -16.91
N ASP A 311 29.99 -5.25 -18.20
CA ASP A 311 30.51 -4.06 -18.89
C ASP A 311 29.64 -2.83 -18.56
N HIS A 312 30.18 -1.92 -17.75
CA HIS A 312 29.48 -0.73 -17.29
C HIS A 312 30.17 0.55 -17.78
N VAL A 313 29.44 1.35 -18.56
CA VAL A 313 29.91 2.67 -19.06
C VAL A 313 29.72 3.73 -17.97
N GLN A 314 30.81 4.38 -17.58
CA GLN A 314 30.84 5.47 -16.62
C GLN A 314 30.43 6.80 -17.24
N ALA A 315 30.07 7.78 -16.40
CA ALA A 315 29.80 9.16 -16.85
C ALA A 315 31.01 9.81 -17.57
N SER A 316 32.23 9.31 -17.32
CA SER A 316 33.46 9.69 -18.01
C SER A 316 33.65 9.05 -19.38
N GLY A 317 32.79 8.09 -19.77
CA GLY A 317 32.94 7.28 -20.97
C GLY A 317 33.82 6.04 -20.81
N ALA A 318 34.48 5.85 -19.66
CA ALA A 318 35.26 4.64 -19.38
C ALA A 318 34.34 3.43 -19.18
N VAL A 319 34.78 2.24 -19.60
CA VAL A 319 34.08 0.97 -19.33
C VAL A 319 34.80 0.26 -18.20
N PHE A 320 34.09 -0.06 -17.12
CA PHE A 320 34.58 -0.94 -16.07
C PHE A 320 33.84 -2.27 -16.13
N SER A 321 34.54 -3.35 -15.78
CA SER A 321 33.99 -4.71 -15.66
C SER A 321 33.17 -4.92 -14.37
N HIS A 322 33.02 -3.86 -13.57
CA HIS A 322 32.25 -3.81 -12.35
C HIS A 322 31.59 -2.43 -12.14
N TYR A 323 30.53 -2.42 -11.34
CA TYR A 323 29.83 -1.22 -10.90
C TYR A 323 29.50 -1.32 -9.42
N ILE A 324 29.74 -0.24 -8.67
CA ILE A 324 29.45 -0.17 -7.24
C ILE A 324 28.35 0.87 -7.01
N ASP A 325 27.21 0.42 -6.48
CA ASP A 325 26.04 1.26 -6.21
C ASP A 325 25.69 1.25 -4.72
N LEU A 326 26.24 2.20 -3.98
CA LEU A 326 25.91 2.40 -2.58
C LEU A 326 24.56 3.11 -2.36
N ARG A 327 23.80 3.45 -3.41
CA ARG A 327 22.49 4.10 -3.24
C ARG A 327 21.44 3.15 -2.68
N GLN A 328 21.63 1.84 -2.85
CA GLN A 328 20.68 0.83 -2.37
C GLN A 328 20.71 0.68 -0.84
N ILE A 329 21.79 1.10 -0.16
CA ILE A 329 21.95 0.92 1.29
C ILE A 329 20.82 1.59 2.08
N ILE A 330 20.20 2.65 1.55
CA ILE A 330 19.11 3.37 2.22
C ILE A 330 17.85 2.53 2.39
N SER A 331 17.72 1.43 1.64
CA SER A 331 16.60 0.49 1.71
C SER A 331 16.72 -0.49 2.88
N ASP A 332 17.89 -0.59 3.52
CA ASP A 332 18.13 -1.37 4.74
C ASP A 332 18.71 -0.47 5.84
N PRO A 333 17.87 0.09 6.74
CA PRO A 333 18.31 1.01 7.79
C PRO A 333 19.32 0.42 8.79
N ASN A 334 19.30 -0.90 9.05
CA ASN A 334 20.25 -1.53 9.97
C ASN A 334 21.63 -1.61 9.33
N LEU A 335 21.69 -2.05 8.06
CA LEU A 335 22.93 -2.04 7.28
C LEU A 335 23.44 -0.61 7.10
N PHE A 336 22.54 0.34 6.80
CA PHE A 336 22.90 1.75 6.68
C PHE A 336 23.48 2.31 7.98
N HIS A 337 22.91 1.98 9.14
CA HIS A 337 23.46 2.37 10.44
C HIS A 337 24.89 1.84 10.64
N ARG A 338 25.20 0.62 10.20
CA ARG A 338 26.58 0.07 10.24
C ARG A 338 27.53 0.84 9.31
N VAL A 339 27.06 1.21 8.11
CA VAL A 339 27.81 2.11 7.20
C VAL A 339 28.12 3.44 7.88
N LEU A 340 27.13 4.09 8.50
CA LEU A 340 27.31 5.36 9.20
C LEU A 340 28.30 5.23 10.37
N HIS A 341 28.27 4.13 11.12
CA HIS A 341 29.25 3.86 12.17
C HIS A 341 30.69 3.72 11.61
N ALA A 342 30.85 3.08 10.45
CA ALA A 342 32.14 2.96 9.79
C ALA A 342 32.69 4.33 9.33
N TYR A 343 31.83 5.19 8.78
CA TYR A 343 32.18 6.60 8.50
C TYR A 343 32.55 7.35 9.78
N ALA A 344 31.73 7.26 10.83
CA ALA A 344 31.98 7.94 12.11
C ALA A 344 33.33 7.52 12.71
N HIS A 345 33.72 6.25 12.55
CA HIS A 345 35.05 5.77 12.94
C HIS A 345 36.18 6.43 12.14
N ALA A 346 36.04 6.53 10.81
CA ALA A 346 37.01 7.23 9.95
C ALA A 346 37.09 8.74 10.24
N MET A 347 36.04 9.31 10.83
CA MET A 347 35.95 10.72 11.21
C MET A 347 36.46 11.02 12.62
N GLN A 348 36.92 10.01 13.39
CA GLN A 348 37.36 10.21 14.77
C GLN A 348 38.53 11.19 14.85
N GLY A 349 38.38 12.21 15.70
CA GLY A 349 39.40 13.23 15.95
C GLY A 349 39.43 14.40 14.96
N LEU A 350 38.60 14.38 13.91
CA LEU A 350 38.42 15.51 13.01
C LEU A 350 37.64 16.65 13.68
N ARG A 351 37.87 17.90 13.24
CA ARG A 351 37.19 19.08 13.76
C ARG A 351 36.53 19.83 12.61
N PHE A 352 35.21 19.93 12.67
CA PHE A 352 34.37 20.60 11.67
C PHE A 352 33.11 21.12 12.36
N ASP A 353 32.51 22.13 11.74
CA ASP A 353 31.32 22.82 12.25
C ASP A 353 30.05 22.35 11.50
N ARG A 354 30.21 21.88 10.25
CA ARG A 354 29.14 21.34 9.39
C ARG A 354 29.56 20.04 8.70
N VAL A 355 28.58 19.21 8.39
CA VAL A 355 28.74 18.08 7.46
C VAL A 355 28.09 18.45 6.13
N ALA A 356 28.74 18.12 5.00
CA ALA A 356 28.16 18.31 3.67
C ALA A 356 28.12 17.01 2.87
N GLY A 357 27.02 16.72 2.19
CA GLY A 357 26.90 15.57 1.28
C GLY A 357 26.63 16.01 -0.16
N ILE A 358 27.22 15.34 -1.15
CA ILE A 358 27.01 15.64 -2.57
C ILE A 358 25.75 14.91 -3.08
N PRO A 359 24.70 15.62 -3.56
CA PRO A 359 23.51 14.96 -4.05
C PRO A 359 23.73 14.16 -5.35
N TYR A 360 23.11 12.99 -5.54
CA TYR A 360 22.18 12.29 -4.64
C TYR A 360 22.82 11.12 -3.88
N GLY A 361 24.05 10.72 -4.24
CA GLY A 361 24.68 9.50 -3.71
C GLY A 361 24.99 9.59 -2.22
N SER A 362 25.68 10.65 -1.81
CA SER A 362 26.16 10.80 -0.43
C SER A 362 25.27 11.67 0.45
N LEU A 363 24.22 12.31 -0.09
CA LEU A 363 23.29 13.12 0.69
C LEU A 363 22.56 12.31 1.78
N PRO A 364 22.04 11.09 1.53
CA PRO A 364 21.47 10.25 2.59
C PRO A 364 22.49 9.95 3.68
N THR A 365 23.72 9.57 3.30
CA THR A 365 24.83 9.27 4.23
C THR A 365 25.18 10.48 5.10
N ALA A 366 25.34 11.65 4.49
CA ALA A 366 25.58 12.90 5.22
C ALA A 366 24.43 13.25 6.17
N THR A 367 23.18 12.96 5.78
CA THR A 367 22.01 13.12 6.64
C THR A 367 22.06 12.19 7.85
N GLY A 368 22.37 10.91 7.63
CA GLY A 368 22.55 9.93 8.70
C GLY A 368 23.67 10.33 9.68
N LEU A 369 24.82 10.77 9.15
CA LEU A 369 25.94 11.25 9.97
C LEU A 369 25.59 12.50 10.76
N SER A 370 24.85 13.44 10.15
CA SER A 370 24.36 14.64 10.84
C SER A 370 23.51 14.29 12.06
N LEU A 371 22.60 13.32 11.92
CA LEU A 371 21.77 12.84 13.03
C LEU A 371 22.60 12.10 14.10
N GLN A 372 23.53 11.22 13.68
CA GLN A 372 24.35 10.41 14.58
C GLN A 372 25.36 11.23 15.38
N LEU A 373 25.95 12.25 14.76
CA LEU A 373 27.00 13.09 15.35
C LEU A 373 26.43 14.38 15.96
N HIS A 374 25.14 14.63 15.78
CA HIS A 374 24.47 15.88 16.16
C HIS A 374 25.14 17.12 15.56
N THR A 375 25.68 16.99 14.34
CA THR A 375 26.32 18.09 13.60
C THR A 375 25.39 18.59 12.49
N PRO A 376 25.19 19.92 12.31
CA PRO A 376 24.30 20.41 11.27
C PRO A 376 24.73 20.03 9.84
N LEU A 377 23.76 19.63 9.02
CA LEU A 377 23.93 19.31 7.60
C LEU A 377 23.78 20.54 6.71
N ILE A 378 24.65 20.66 5.71
CA ILE A 378 24.48 21.51 4.53
C ILE A 378 24.67 20.67 3.26
N TYR A 379 24.26 21.15 2.08
CA TYR A 379 24.63 20.48 0.83
C TYR A 379 24.61 21.42 -0.39
N PRO A 380 25.54 21.24 -1.35
CA PRO A 380 25.50 21.97 -2.61
C PRO A 380 24.35 21.46 -3.49
N ARG A 381 23.57 22.38 -4.07
CA ARG A 381 22.50 22.03 -5.00
C ARG A 381 23.07 21.48 -6.31
N LYS A 382 22.34 20.51 -6.90
CA LYS A 382 22.64 19.97 -8.23
C LYS A 382 22.20 20.91 -9.35
N GLU A 383 21.04 21.54 -9.20
CA GLU A 383 20.41 22.42 -10.20
C GLU A 383 20.31 23.87 -9.70
N VAL A 384 20.46 24.84 -10.61
CA VAL A 384 20.27 26.27 -10.32
C VAL A 384 18.82 26.65 -10.61
N LYS A 385 18.05 27.10 -9.61
CA LYS A 385 16.67 27.58 -9.84
C LYS A 385 16.67 28.87 -10.68
N ALA A 386 15.75 28.94 -11.65
CA ALA A 386 15.56 30.13 -12.51
C ALA A 386 15.02 31.36 -11.75
N HIS A 387 14.29 31.16 -10.64
CA HIS A 387 13.63 32.22 -9.87
C HIS A 387 13.78 32.00 -8.35
N GLY A 388 14.11 33.07 -7.62
CA GLY A 388 14.38 33.08 -6.17
C GLY A 388 15.81 33.54 -5.82
N ALA A 389 16.12 33.67 -4.52
CA ALA A 389 17.49 33.91 -4.07
C ALA A 389 18.39 32.76 -4.57
N ARG A 390 19.39 33.08 -5.40
CA ARG A 390 20.31 32.15 -6.09
C ARG A 390 21.27 31.44 -5.13
N ARG A 391 20.75 30.80 -4.07
CA ARG A 391 21.55 30.05 -3.10
C ARG A 391 22.05 28.76 -3.75
N LEU A 392 23.38 28.60 -3.76
CA LEU A 392 24.09 27.42 -4.27
C LEU A 392 24.08 26.26 -3.27
N ILE A 393 23.87 26.56 -1.98
CA ILE A 393 23.93 25.62 -0.86
C ILE A 393 22.59 25.68 -0.10
N GLU A 394 22.12 24.52 0.34
CA GLU A 394 21.00 24.36 1.26
C GLU A 394 21.51 24.11 2.69
N GLY A 395 20.74 24.58 3.66
CA GLY A 395 21.13 24.61 5.07
C GLY A 395 21.56 26.00 5.53
N ASP A 396 21.65 26.18 6.84
CA ASP A 396 22.12 27.40 7.48
C ASP A 396 23.63 27.30 7.73
N PHE A 397 24.39 28.37 7.52
CA PHE A 397 25.84 28.40 7.76
C PHE A 397 26.36 29.84 7.88
N GLN A 398 27.55 29.97 8.46
CA GLN A 398 28.29 31.23 8.53
C GLN A 398 29.55 31.15 7.66
N GLU A 399 30.02 32.30 7.19
CA GLU A 399 31.32 32.40 6.50
C GLU A 399 32.44 32.01 7.47
N GLY A 400 33.34 31.15 7.01
CA GLY A 400 34.38 30.52 7.83
C GLY A 400 33.97 29.25 8.57
N ASP A 401 32.71 28.79 8.47
CA ASP A 401 32.34 27.47 9.01
C ASP A 401 33.18 26.38 8.32
N ARG A 402 33.82 25.51 9.11
CA ARG A 402 34.59 24.38 8.59
C ARG A 402 33.66 23.24 8.24
N VAL A 403 33.83 22.69 7.05
CA VAL A 403 32.96 21.67 6.48
C VAL A 403 33.73 20.38 6.27
N LEU A 404 33.20 19.29 6.82
CA LEU A 404 33.59 17.95 6.40
C LEU A 404 32.72 17.52 5.22
N LEU A 405 33.34 17.27 4.07
CA LEU A 405 32.65 16.78 2.89
C LEU A 405 32.57 15.25 2.90
N VAL A 406 31.37 14.70 2.73
CA VAL A 406 31.08 13.27 2.69
C VAL A 406 30.75 12.88 1.26
N ASP A 407 31.41 11.83 0.76
CA ASP A 407 31.05 11.20 -0.51
C ASP A 407 30.94 9.67 -0.41
N ASP A 408 30.30 9.02 -1.39
CA ASP A 408 30.12 7.56 -1.40
C ASP A 408 31.40 6.85 -1.89
N ILE A 409 31.81 7.09 -3.13
CA ILE A 409 32.90 6.39 -3.80
C ILE A 409 33.84 7.37 -4.49
N LEU A 410 35.13 7.28 -4.18
CA LEU A 410 36.16 8.09 -4.81
C LEU A 410 36.77 7.38 -6.02
N ILE A 411 36.37 7.80 -7.22
CA ILE A 411 36.91 7.30 -8.49
C ILE A 411 37.98 8.24 -9.05
N SER A 412 37.56 9.34 -9.70
CA SER A 412 38.45 10.31 -10.35
C SER A 412 38.65 11.61 -9.55
N GLY A 413 37.86 11.80 -8.49
CA GLY A 413 37.82 13.03 -7.68
C GLY A 413 37.12 14.24 -8.30
N GLY A 414 36.61 14.14 -9.54
CA GLY A 414 36.01 15.28 -10.25
C GLY A 414 34.79 15.87 -9.55
N SER A 415 33.75 15.05 -9.33
CA SER A 415 32.51 15.48 -8.64
C SER A 415 32.78 16.06 -7.25
N LEU A 416 33.80 15.52 -6.57
CA LEU A 416 34.19 15.92 -5.24
C LEU A 416 34.80 17.33 -5.25
N LEU A 417 35.76 17.58 -6.14
CA LEU A 417 36.37 18.90 -6.32
C LEU A 417 35.34 19.96 -6.78
N ASP A 418 34.39 19.58 -7.64
CA ASP A 418 33.28 20.46 -8.03
C ASP A 418 32.37 20.80 -6.84
N GLY A 419 32.14 19.83 -5.96
CA GLY A 419 31.43 20.01 -4.70
C GLY A 419 32.15 20.98 -3.77
N ILE A 420 33.46 20.79 -3.59
CA ILE A 420 34.31 21.68 -2.78
C ILE A 420 34.27 23.11 -3.31
N ALA A 421 34.47 23.31 -4.62
CA ALA A 421 34.46 24.64 -5.21
C ALA A 421 33.14 25.39 -4.98
N LYS A 422 31.99 24.68 -4.98
CA LYS A 422 30.68 25.27 -4.65
C LYS A 422 30.57 25.68 -3.18
N LEU A 423 31.14 24.90 -2.27
CA LEU A 423 31.16 25.20 -0.83
C LEU A 423 32.06 26.42 -0.57
N GLU A 424 33.29 26.40 -1.07
CA GLU A 424 34.26 27.49 -0.88
C GLU A 424 33.81 28.80 -1.53
N SER A 425 33.18 28.76 -2.71
CA SER A 425 32.62 29.96 -3.34
C SER A 425 31.49 30.62 -2.54
N SER A 426 30.95 29.93 -1.53
CA SER A 426 29.96 30.47 -0.60
C SER A 426 30.58 30.88 0.75
N GLY A 427 31.91 30.88 0.88
CA GLY A 427 32.63 31.33 2.08
C GLY A 427 32.86 30.24 3.13
N LEU A 428 32.71 28.97 2.79
CA LEU A 428 32.96 27.83 3.69
C LEU A 428 34.39 27.31 3.55
N GLU A 429 34.94 26.73 4.62
CA GLU A 429 36.29 26.17 4.63
C GLU A 429 36.23 24.64 4.56
N VAL A 430 36.73 24.03 3.47
CA VAL A 430 36.79 22.57 3.34
C VAL A 430 38.24 22.10 3.48
N GLU A 431 38.53 21.32 4.53
CA GLU A 431 39.86 20.75 4.75
C GLU A 431 39.88 19.22 4.65
N ASP A 432 38.83 18.59 5.16
CA ASP A 432 38.72 17.15 5.27
C ASP A 432 37.58 16.63 4.39
N VAL A 433 37.84 15.47 3.78
CA VAL A 433 36.92 14.75 2.93
C VAL A 433 36.87 13.31 3.43
N VAL A 434 35.67 12.75 3.62
CA VAL A 434 35.50 11.35 3.99
C VAL A 434 34.70 10.61 2.92
N VAL A 435 35.20 9.46 2.49
CA VAL A 435 34.57 8.59 1.49
C VAL A 435 34.45 7.16 1.99
N PHE A 436 33.39 6.43 1.59
CA PHE A 436 33.27 5.03 2.00
C PHE A 436 34.33 4.18 1.31
N LEU A 437 34.44 4.31 -0.01
CA LEU A 437 35.31 3.45 -0.81
C LEU A 437 36.26 4.25 -1.70
N ASP A 438 37.56 3.99 -1.58
CA ASP A 438 38.55 4.42 -2.57
C ASP A 438 38.67 3.38 -3.69
N HIS A 439 38.32 3.77 -4.91
CA HIS A 439 38.37 2.90 -6.09
C HIS A 439 39.81 2.61 -6.54
N GLY A 440 40.81 3.40 -6.12
CA GLY A 440 42.21 3.21 -6.52
C GLY A 440 42.55 3.72 -7.93
N SER A 441 41.67 4.51 -8.56
CA SER A 441 41.87 5.07 -9.91
C SER A 441 42.63 6.41 -9.93
N GLY A 442 43.37 6.75 -8.87
CA GLY A 442 44.13 8.00 -8.78
C GLY A 442 43.34 9.20 -8.22
N GLY A 443 42.05 9.04 -7.93
CA GLY A 443 41.18 10.10 -7.42
C GLY A 443 41.65 10.68 -6.09
N ARG A 444 42.11 9.82 -5.18
CA ARG A 444 42.66 10.23 -3.88
C ARG A 444 43.86 11.16 -4.04
N GLN A 445 44.84 10.76 -4.84
CA GLN A 445 46.06 11.55 -5.07
C GLN A 445 45.73 12.89 -5.70
N ARG A 446 44.74 12.94 -6.59
CA ARG A 446 44.29 14.19 -7.21
C ARG A 446 43.68 15.16 -6.19
N VAL A 447 42.85 14.66 -5.28
CA VAL A 447 42.21 15.48 -4.23
C VAL A 447 43.25 15.93 -3.20
N GLU A 448 44.16 15.05 -2.79
CA GLU A 448 45.26 15.38 -1.88
C GLU A 448 46.24 16.39 -2.48
N ALA A 449 46.56 16.28 -3.78
CA ALA A 449 47.39 17.26 -4.50
C ALA A 449 46.71 18.64 -4.62
N ALA A 450 45.38 18.71 -4.52
CA ALA A 450 44.63 19.96 -4.47
C ALA A 450 44.60 20.59 -3.07
N GLY A 451 45.18 19.94 -2.05
CA GLY A 451 45.34 20.48 -0.69
C GLY A 451 44.38 19.91 0.35
N TYR A 452 43.52 18.95 -0.01
CA TYR A 452 42.51 18.39 0.91
C TYR A 452 42.95 17.07 1.52
N ARG A 453 42.53 16.79 2.76
CA ARG A 453 42.83 15.54 3.47
C ARG A 453 41.74 14.52 3.20
N VAL A 454 42.08 13.36 2.63
CA VAL A 454 41.13 12.31 2.29
C VAL A 454 41.18 11.16 3.31
N HIS A 455 40.04 10.93 3.94
CA HIS A 455 39.78 9.83 4.87
C HIS A 455 38.91 8.78 4.20
N VAL A 456 39.28 7.51 4.33
CA VAL A 456 38.66 6.42 3.58
C VAL A 456 38.26 5.32 4.56
N VAL A 457 37.02 4.84 4.47
CA VAL A 457 36.54 3.71 5.29
C VAL A 457 37.14 2.39 4.82
N SER A 458 37.08 2.11 3.52
CA SER A 458 37.71 0.93 2.90
C SER A 458 38.22 1.23 1.49
N SER A 459 39.02 0.32 0.93
CA SER A 459 39.56 0.45 -0.42
C SER A 459 39.12 -0.72 -1.28
N LEU A 460 39.10 -0.53 -2.60
CA LEU A 460 38.74 -1.59 -3.54
C LEU A 460 39.59 -2.86 -3.38
N PRO A 461 40.92 -2.78 -3.12
CA PRO A 461 41.72 -3.96 -2.80
C PRO A 461 41.33 -4.66 -1.49
N HIS A 462 40.96 -3.90 -0.46
CA HIS A 462 40.50 -4.47 0.82
C HIS A 462 39.15 -5.18 0.64
N LEU A 463 38.19 -4.55 -0.05
CA LEU A 463 36.91 -5.14 -0.42
C LEU A 463 37.09 -6.46 -1.19
N ALA A 464 37.94 -6.46 -2.23
CA ALA A 464 38.21 -7.67 -3.02
C ALA A 464 38.78 -8.81 -2.17
N GLY A 465 39.74 -8.52 -1.28
CA GLY A 465 40.33 -9.51 -0.39
C GLY A 465 39.33 -10.10 0.60
N VAL A 466 38.47 -9.28 1.19
CA VAL A 466 37.41 -9.71 2.12
C VAL A 466 36.40 -10.61 1.42
N LEU A 467 35.89 -10.19 0.26
CA LEU A 467 34.89 -10.97 -0.47
C LEU A 467 35.45 -12.29 -1.03
N GLN A 468 36.74 -12.31 -1.42
CA GLN A 468 37.42 -13.54 -1.81
C GLN A 468 37.57 -14.50 -0.63
N ALA A 469 37.98 -13.99 0.54
CA ALA A 469 38.10 -14.80 1.76
C ALA A 469 36.75 -15.36 2.24
N ALA A 470 35.66 -14.61 2.04
CA ALA A 470 34.29 -15.02 2.34
C ALA A 470 33.67 -15.95 1.27
N GLY A 471 34.38 -16.25 0.18
CA GLY A 471 33.88 -17.09 -0.92
C GLY A 471 32.77 -16.45 -1.75
N ARG A 472 32.65 -15.11 -1.72
CA ARG A 472 31.69 -14.33 -2.52
C ARG A 472 32.22 -13.96 -3.90
N LEU A 473 33.55 -13.92 -4.07
CA LEU A 473 34.19 -13.70 -5.37
C LEU A 473 35.06 -14.89 -5.77
N SER A 474 35.05 -15.21 -7.07
CA SER A 474 36.10 -16.06 -7.66
C SER A 474 37.43 -15.32 -7.72
N ALA A 475 38.54 -16.05 -7.89
CA ALA A 475 39.86 -15.46 -8.10
C ALA A 475 39.90 -14.53 -9.33
N ASP A 476 39.15 -14.88 -10.38
CA ASP A 476 39.03 -14.06 -11.59
C ASP A 476 38.26 -12.76 -11.30
N GLN A 477 37.14 -12.83 -10.58
CA GLN A 477 36.37 -11.64 -10.19
C GLN A 477 37.14 -10.71 -9.24
N ALA A 478 37.87 -11.26 -8.27
CA ALA A 478 38.73 -10.47 -7.40
C ALA A 478 39.87 -9.79 -8.17
N SER A 479 40.37 -10.44 -9.23
CA SER A 479 41.36 -9.86 -10.14
C SER A 479 40.78 -8.71 -10.95
N LEU A 480 39.53 -8.78 -11.41
CA LEU A 480 38.86 -7.68 -12.12
C LEU A 480 38.71 -6.41 -11.27
N LEU A 481 38.52 -6.55 -9.95
CA LEU A 481 38.44 -5.40 -9.04
C LEU A 481 39.81 -4.75 -8.77
N THR A 482 40.90 -5.51 -8.91
CA THR A 482 42.25 -5.06 -8.55
C THR A 482 43.11 -4.71 -9.76
N HIS A 483 42.81 -5.26 -10.94
CA HIS A 483 43.46 -4.94 -12.21
C HIS A 483 42.63 -3.93 -13.00
N GLN A 484 43.27 -2.80 -13.34
CA GLN A 484 42.71 -1.79 -14.23
C GLN A 484 42.52 -2.38 -15.64
N ASP A 485 41.33 -2.89 -15.95
CA ASP A 485 41.03 -3.32 -17.31
C ASP A 485 40.90 -2.11 -18.26
N ARG A 486 41.90 -2.03 -19.15
CA ARG A 486 41.91 -1.44 -20.51
C ARG A 486 41.22 -0.08 -20.69
N LEU A 487 42.02 0.98 -20.53
CA LEU A 487 41.87 2.16 -21.39
C LEU A 487 42.13 1.74 -22.85
N SER A 488 41.07 1.44 -23.60
CA SER A 488 41.14 1.48 -25.06
C SER A 488 40.76 2.89 -25.53
N PRO A 489 41.69 3.67 -26.09
CA PRO A 489 41.33 4.90 -26.79
C PRO A 489 40.76 4.54 -28.17
N ALA A 490 39.62 5.12 -28.52
CA ALA A 490 39.20 5.31 -29.90
C ALA A 490 38.71 6.76 -30.06
#